data_AF-A0A357EZ74-F1
#
_entry.id   AF-A0A357EZ74-F1
#
_cell.length_a   1.000
_cell.length_b   1.000
_cell.length_c   1.000
_cell.angle_alpha   90.00
_cell.angle_beta   90.00
_cell.angle_gamma   90.00
#
_symmetry.space_group_name_H-M   'P 1'
#
loop_
_entity.id
_entity.type
_entity.pdbx_description
1 polymer ?
#
loop_
_entity_poly.entity_id
_entity_poly.type
_entity_poly.pdbx_seq_one_letter_code
_entity_poly.pdbx_strand_id
1 'polypeptide(L)'
;MNRNNLWINIIIAVVLITFAAVLGQIHRWRSALLETNTLDKQAVEKPKAVKRSSNEAEPEVLVRFRSNISMAEVKKLAGRYNDNVEDSLEIVSGLVAIDDLDNADAESVARQYASLTDVVEYAQPNYQIDLGNPEYREVTSRSAEVPGGPSQPNDEYFGDQWALNNQGQNGGKAKADIDAVRAWSKT
;
A
#
# COMPACT_ATOMS: atom_id res chain seq x y z
N MET A 1 -4.47 62.67 45.51
CA MET A 1 -4.25 61.40 44.77
C MET A 1 -4.16 61.72 43.30
N ASN A 2 -3.04 61.34 42.68
CA ASN A 2 -2.56 61.98 41.46
C ASN A 2 -3.29 61.42 40.22
N ARG A 3 -4.05 62.28 39.52
CA ARG A 3 -4.97 61.91 38.43
C ARG A 3 -4.28 61.22 37.25
N ASN A 4 -2.95 61.29 37.15
CA ASN A 4 -2.17 60.69 36.07
C ASN A 4 -1.98 59.16 36.24
N ASN A 5 -1.97 58.64 37.47
CA ASN A 5 -1.84 57.19 37.69
C ASN A 5 -3.17 56.45 37.47
N LEU A 6 -4.29 57.17 37.57
CA LEU A 6 -5.62 56.62 37.30
C LEU A 6 -5.78 56.31 35.80
N TRP A 7 -5.27 57.17 34.93
CA TRP A 7 -5.31 56.96 33.48
C TRP A 7 -4.43 55.78 33.02
N ILE A 8 -3.26 55.58 33.64
CA ILE A 8 -2.37 54.44 33.33
C ILE A 8 -3.05 53.12 33.70
N ASN A 9 -3.67 53.03 34.88
CA ASN A 9 -4.39 51.83 35.30
C ASN A 9 -5.63 51.55 34.44
N ILE A 10 -6.32 52.60 33.98
CA ILE A 10 -7.46 52.46 33.05
C ILE A 10 -6.99 51.94 31.69
N ILE A 11 -5.86 52.43 31.16
CA ILE A 11 -5.32 51.94 29.88
C ILE A 11 -4.90 50.47 29.99
N ILE A 12 -4.23 50.08 31.08
CA ILE A 12 -3.83 48.68 31.31
C ILE A 12 -5.07 47.77 31.44
N ALA A 13 -6.10 48.20 32.16
CA ALA A 13 -7.34 47.44 32.29
C ALA A 13 -8.06 47.25 30.94
N VAL A 14 -8.10 48.27 30.08
CA VAL A 14 -8.67 48.17 28.74
C VAL A 14 -7.89 47.19 27.87
N VAL A 15 -6.56 47.21 27.92
CA VAL A 15 -5.71 46.26 27.17
C VAL A 15 -5.92 44.82 27.65
N LEU A 16 -6.05 44.59 28.96
CA LEU A 16 -6.28 43.25 29.49
C LEU A 16 -7.67 42.71 29.12
N ILE A 17 -8.70 43.57 29.12
CA ILE A 17 -10.06 43.19 28.72
C ILE A 17 -10.13 42.88 27.22
N THR A 18 -9.47 43.67 26.36
CA THR A 18 -9.43 43.38 24.92
C THR A 18 -8.64 42.11 24.62
N PHE A 19 -7.53 41.86 25.32
CA PHE A 19 -6.76 40.62 25.16
C PHE A 19 -7.56 39.39 25.58
N ALA A 20 -8.29 39.46 26.71
CA ALA A 20 -9.17 38.38 27.15
C ALA A 20 -10.35 38.13 26.20
N ALA A 21 -10.93 39.17 25.61
CA ALA A 21 -11.98 39.05 24.61
C ALA A 21 -11.49 38.35 23.32
N VAL A 22 -10.27 38.66 22.87
CA VAL A 22 -9.64 38.02 21.71
C VAL A 22 -9.31 36.55 21.99
N LEU A 23 -8.79 36.21 23.17
CA LEU A 23 -8.54 34.82 23.59
C LEU A 23 -9.82 33.98 23.70
N GLY A 24 -10.90 34.57 24.24
CA GLY A 24 -12.21 33.91 24.31
C GLY A 24 -12.84 33.65 22.94
N GLN A 25 -12.60 34.52 21.97
CA GLN A 25 -13.07 34.35 20.59
C GLN A 25 -12.30 33.23 19.86
N ILE A 26 -11.00 33.09 20.10
CA ILE A 26 -10.16 32.02 19.51
C ILE A 26 -10.59 30.63 20.00
N HIS A 27 -11.03 30.48 21.26
CA HIS A 27 -11.51 29.18 21.76
C HIS A 27 -12.85 28.75 21.14
N ARG A 28 -13.78 29.71 20.93
CA ARG A 28 -15.06 29.44 20.23
C ARG A 28 -14.88 29.03 18.77
N TRP A 29 -13.80 29.49 18.11
CA TRP A 29 -13.49 29.12 16.73
C TRP A 29 -12.87 27.72 16.61
N ARG A 30 -12.22 27.23 17.67
CA ARG A 30 -11.69 25.85 17.73
C ARG A 30 -12.79 24.80 17.94
N SER A 31 -13.85 25.14 18.69
CA SER A 31 -15.03 24.27 18.88
C SER A 31 -15.90 24.18 17.63
N ALA A 32 -16.01 25.26 16.85
CA ALA A 32 -16.77 25.27 15.59
C ALA A 32 -16.09 24.50 14.44
N LEU A 33 -14.78 24.23 14.55
CA LEU A 33 -14.00 23.42 13.59
C LEU A 33 -14.05 21.91 13.85
N LEU A 34 -14.59 21.47 14.99
CA LEU A 34 -14.65 20.05 15.37
C LEU A 34 -16.06 19.45 15.30
N GLU A 35 -17.10 20.24 14.95
CA GLU A 35 -18.50 19.83 15.08
C GLU A 35 -19.40 20.15 13.87
N THR A 36 -18.87 20.14 12.64
CA THR A 36 -19.75 20.17 11.45
C THR A 36 -19.33 19.17 10.35
N ASN A 37 -20.12 18.09 10.29
CA ASN A 37 -20.71 17.48 9.09
C ASN A 37 -19.77 16.94 8.00
N THR A 38 -19.53 15.63 7.87
CA THR A 38 -20.45 14.62 7.27
C THR A 38 -21.40 15.15 6.19
N LEU A 39 -21.14 14.70 4.95
CA LEU A 39 -22.00 14.62 3.76
C LEU A 39 -22.11 15.88 2.88
N ASP A 40 -21.23 16.01 1.87
CA ASP A 40 -21.66 16.16 0.48
C ASP A 40 -20.57 15.73 -0.54
N LYS A 41 -21.02 15.39 -1.75
CA LYS A 41 -20.39 14.58 -2.81
C LYS A 41 -19.15 15.17 -3.51
N GLN A 42 -18.24 14.25 -3.86
CA GLN A 42 -17.31 14.23 -5.02
C GLN A 42 -16.54 15.51 -5.39
N ALA A 43 -15.32 15.59 -4.89
CA ALA A 43 -14.13 15.80 -5.72
C ALA A 43 -13.02 14.92 -5.14
N VAL A 44 -12.47 13.99 -5.93
CA VAL A 44 -11.26 13.26 -5.54
C VAL A 44 -10.13 14.29 -5.58
N GLU A 45 -9.90 14.99 -4.46
CA GLU A 45 -8.61 15.62 -4.24
C GLU A 45 -7.57 14.50 -4.34
N LYS A 46 -6.64 14.63 -5.30
CA LYS A 46 -5.43 13.80 -5.29
C LYS A 46 -4.88 13.82 -3.87
N PRO A 47 -4.59 12.66 -3.26
CA PRO A 47 -4.10 12.65 -1.89
C PRO A 47 -2.91 13.60 -1.82
N LYS A 48 -3.03 14.65 -1.01
CA LYS A 48 -1.88 15.49 -0.65
C LYS A 48 -0.86 14.52 -0.09
N ALA A 49 0.32 14.46 -0.71
CA ALA A 49 1.40 13.57 -0.32
C ALA A 49 1.53 13.62 1.20
N VAL A 50 1.24 12.49 1.83
CA VAL A 50 1.31 12.35 3.28
C VAL A 50 2.74 12.71 3.67
N LYS A 51 2.91 13.67 4.59
CA LYS A 51 4.20 13.83 5.27
C LYS A 51 4.37 12.62 6.18
N ARG A 52 4.92 11.55 5.62
CA ARG A 52 5.12 10.26 6.29
C ARG A 52 6.14 10.47 7.41
N SER A 53 5.85 9.91 8.58
CA SER A 53 6.84 9.81 9.65
C SER A 53 7.91 8.79 9.24
N SER A 54 9.13 8.88 9.77
CA SER A 54 10.24 7.94 9.48
C SER A 54 9.97 6.47 9.84
N ASN A 55 8.75 6.15 10.27
CA ASN A 55 8.29 4.81 10.62
C ASN A 55 7.21 4.30 9.66
N GLU A 56 6.90 5.02 8.58
CA GLU A 56 5.84 4.71 7.60
C GLU A 56 6.29 4.91 6.14
N ALA A 57 7.58 5.13 5.90
CA ALA A 57 8.10 5.11 4.54
C ALA A 57 8.20 3.65 4.08
N GLU A 58 7.60 3.34 2.93
CA GLU A 58 7.72 2.02 2.34
C GLU A 58 9.20 1.80 1.97
N PRO A 59 9.80 0.65 2.30
CA PRO A 59 11.21 0.42 2.04
C PRO A 59 11.47 0.50 0.53
N GLU A 60 12.39 1.38 0.15
CA GLU A 60 12.62 1.74 -1.25
C GLU A 60 13.54 0.76 -1.97
N VAL A 61 14.42 0.07 -1.23
CA VAL A 61 15.47 -0.78 -1.80
C VAL A 61 15.56 -2.13 -1.10
N LEU A 62 15.72 -3.17 -1.90
CA LEU A 62 16.08 -4.52 -1.45
C LEU A 62 17.58 -4.73 -1.67
N VAL A 63 18.30 -5.02 -0.59
CA VAL A 63 19.75 -5.24 -0.60
C VAL A 63 20.07 -6.63 -0.09
N ARG A 64 20.77 -7.41 -0.91
CA ARG A 64 21.31 -8.71 -0.50
C ARG A 64 22.75 -8.56 -0.06
N PHE A 65 22.99 -8.74 1.23
CA PHE A 65 24.32 -8.77 1.82
C PHE A 65 24.94 -10.15 1.68
N ARG A 66 26.28 -10.19 1.58
CA ARG A 66 27.03 -11.43 1.58
C ARG A 66 26.84 -12.18 2.91
N SER A 67 26.84 -13.51 2.87
CA SER A 67 26.52 -14.38 4.02
C SER A 67 27.45 -14.23 5.23
N ASN A 68 28.63 -13.63 5.05
CA ASN A 68 29.59 -13.37 6.10
C ASN A 68 29.34 -12.06 6.85
N ILE A 69 28.35 -11.26 6.44
CA ILE A 69 28.02 -9.98 7.07
C ILE A 69 26.90 -10.19 8.10
N SER A 70 27.15 -9.78 9.34
CA SER A 70 26.16 -9.88 10.41
C SER A 70 25.12 -8.76 10.33
N MET A 71 23.90 -9.01 10.85
CA MET A 71 22.86 -7.98 10.90
C MET A 71 23.25 -6.73 11.70
N ALA A 72 24.15 -6.87 12.69
CA ALA A 72 24.68 -5.73 13.42
C ALA A 72 25.56 -4.84 12.53
N GLU A 73 26.35 -5.44 11.64
CA GLU A 73 27.15 -4.72 10.64
C GLU A 73 26.27 -4.09 9.57
N VAL A 74 25.22 -4.79 9.12
CA VAL A 74 24.23 -4.24 8.18
C VAL A 74 23.59 -2.98 8.75
N LYS A 75 23.06 -3.02 9.99
CA LYS A 75 22.46 -1.85 10.64
C LYS A 75 23.45 -0.70 10.80
N LYS A 76 24.71 -1.02 11.14
CA LYS A 76 25.77 -0.01 11.24
C LYS A 76 26.10 0.60 9.87
N LEU A 77 26.11 -0.21 8.81
CA LEU A 77 26.33 0.24 7.44
C LEU A 77 25.20 1.17 6.98
N ALA A 78 23.94 0.77 7.14
CA ALA A 78 22.77 1.56 6.79
C ALA A 78 22.78 2.92 7.52
N GLY A 79 23.03 2.92 8.84
CA GLY A 79 23.13 4.16 9.60
C GLY A 79 24.27 5.10 9.18
N ARG A 80 25.31 4.62 8.46
CA ARG A 80 26.33 5.52 7.88
C ARG A 80 25.82 6.32 6.69
N TYR A 81 24.81 5.81 6.00
CA TYR A 81 24.18 6.44 4.85
C TYR A 81 22.89 7.16 5.21
N ASN A 82 22.59 7.31 6.51
CA ASN A 82 21.32 7.84 7.00
C ASN A 82 20.12 6.95 6.62
N ASP A 83 20.35 5.65 6.43
CA ASP A 83 19.29 4.69 6.10
C ASP A 83 18.84 3.89 7.32
N ASN A 84 17.62 3.35 7.25
CA ASN A 84 17.07 2.43 8.23
C ASN A 84 16.88 1.02 7.64
N VAL A 85 17.10 0.01 8.48
CA VAL A 85 16.73 -1.38 8.15
C VAL A 85 15.31 -1.62 8.60
N GLU A 86 14.40 -1.75 7.64
CA GLU A 86 12.97 -1.90 7.84
C GLU A 86 12.62 -3.37 8.15
N ASP A 87 13.11 -4.30 7.32
CA ASP A 87 12.80 -5.73 7.44
C ASP A 87 13.94 -6.63 6.91
N SER A 88 13.93 -7.91 7.31
CA SER A 88 14.80 -8.94 6.75
C SER A 88 13.96 -10.09 6.18
N LEU A 89 14.12 -10.39 4.89
CA LEU A 89 13.35 -11.45 4.23
C LEU A 89 13.95 -12.82 4.54
N GLU A 90 13.38 -13.57 5.48
CA GLU A 90 13.98 -14.82 5.96
C GLU A 90 14.05 -15.93 4.90
N ILE A 91 13.17 -15.88 3.90
CA ILE A 91 13.16 -16.82 2.78
C ILE A 91 14.40 -16.67 1.88
N VAL A 92 15.04 -15.50 1.88
CA VAL A 92 16.29 -15.24 1.17
C VAL A 92 17.34 -14.75 2.14
N SER A 93 18.24 -15.65 2.56
CA SER A 93 19.33 -15.32 3.49
C SER A 93 20.12 -14.09 3.04
N GLY A 94 20.26 -13.13 3.96
CA GLY A 94 21.00 -11.87 3.73
C GLY A 94 20.23 -10.80 2.96
N LEU A 95 18.97 -11.04 2.56
CA LEU A 95 18.15 -10.03 1.89
C LEU A 95 17.43 -9.14 2.92
N VAL A 96 17.59 -7.84 2.76
CA VAL A 96 17.12 -6.82 3.70
C VAL A 96 16.40 -5.71 2.94
N ALA A 97 15.30 -5.22 3.52
CA ALA A 97 14.59 -4.05 3.06
C ALA A 97 15.15 -2.80 3.75
N ILE A 98 15.57 -1.82 2.96
CA ILE A 98 16.20 -0.58 3.42
C ILE A 98 15.31 0.60 3.06
N ASP A 99 15.09 1.46 4.04
CA ASP A 99 14.39 2.74 3.93
C ASP A 99 15.41 3.88 3.92
N ASP A 100 15.39 4.69 2.88
CA ASP A 100 16.27 5.86 2.71
C ASP A 100 15.61 7.08 3.34
N LEU A 101 16.22 7.62 4.40
CA LEU A 101 15.66 8.77 5.12
C LEU A 101 16.04 10.11 4.47
N ASP A 102 16.90 10.08 3.43
CA ASP A 102 17.26 11.26 2.65
C ASP A 102 16.27 11.54 1.50
N ASN A 103 15.28 10.66 1.28
CA ASN A 103 14.27 10.77 0.22
C ASN A 103 14.93 10.92 -1.17
N ALA A 104 15.99 10.16 -1.40
CA ALA A 104 16.61 10.02 -2.70
C ALA A 104 15.76 9.13 -3.62
N ASP A 105 16.21 8.99 -4.86
CA ASP A 105 15.59 8.12 -5.84
C ASP A 105 16.02 6.67 -5.59
N ALA A 106 15.07 5.73 -5.51
CA ALA A 106 15.31 4.33 -5.18
C ALA A 106 16.38 3.68 -6.07
N GLU A 107 16.38 3.99 -7.38
CA GLU A 107 17.39 3.52 -8.32
C GLU A 107 18.80 4.04 -7.99
N SER A 108 18.89 5.23 -7.43
CA SER A 108 20.15 5.85 -7.03
C SER A 108 20.67 5.24 -5.72
N VAL A 109 19.79 4.98 -4.74
CA VAL A 109 20.11 4.26 -3.50
C VAL A 109 20.53 2.82 -3.82
N ALA A 110 19.79 2.13 -4.69
CA ALA A 110 20.16 0.79 -5.16
C ALA A 110 21.55 0.77 -5.82
N ARG A 111 21.87 1.77 -6.66
CA ARG A 111 23.21 1.92 -7.25
C ARG A 111 24.29 2.17 -6.20
N GLN A 112 24.00 2.94 -5.16
CA GLN A 112 24.92 3.18 -4.05
C GLN A 112 25.27 1.88 -3.34
N TYR A 113 24.27 1.10 -2.91
CA TYR A 113 24.50 -0.20 -2.27
C TYR A 113 25.16 -1.22 -3.20
N ALA A 114 24.75 -1.29 -4.46
CA ALA A 114 25.35 -2.19 -5.45
C ALA A 114 26.84 -1.91 -5.70
N SER A 115 27.32 -0.68 -5.43
CA SER A 115 28.73 -0.33 -5.54
C SER A 115 29.61 -0.92 -4.43
N LEU A 116 29.00 -1.35 -3.31
CA LEU A 116 29.67 -1.93 -2.13
C LEU A 116 29.95 -3.42 -2.33
N THR A 117 30.67 -3.75 -3.40
CA THR A 117 30.88 -5.14 -3.86
C THR A 117 31.60 -6.04 -2.85
N ASP A 118 32.25 -5.49 -1.84
CA ASP A 118 32.88 -6.21 -0.73
C ASP A 118 31.86 -6.80 0.25
N VAL A 119 30.70 -6.15 0.41
CA VAL A 119 29.67 -6.53 1.40
C VAL A 119 28.29 -6.81 0.81
N VAL A 120 27.98 -6.29 -0.38
CA VAL A 120 26.71 -6.45 -1.10
C VAL A 120 26.89 -7.39 -2.29
N GLU A 121 25.96 -8.34 -2.44
CA GLU A 121 25.85 -9.24 -3.59
C GLU A 121 25.05 -8.60 -4.72
N TYR A 122 23.89 -7.99 -4.40
CA TYR A 122 23.14 -7.13 -5.30
C TYR A 122 22.25 -6.16 -4.49
N ALA A 123 21.82 -5.08 -5.15
CA ALA A 123 20.81 -4.16 -4.64
C ALA A 123 19.89 -3.73 -5.78
N GLN A 124 18.59 -3.62 -5.49
CA GLN A 124 17.58 -3.25 -6.47
C GLN A 124 16.46 -2.42 -5.83
N PRO A 125 15.77 -1.57 -6.60
CA PRO A 125 14.55 -0.92 -6.14
C PRO A 125 13.49 -1.95 -5.74
N ASN A 126 12.67 -1.58 -4.75
CA ASN A 126 11.51 -2.35 -4.35
C ASN A 126 10.31 -1.95 -5.20
N TYR A 127 9.95 -2.79 -6.19
CA TYR A 127 8.87 -2.49 -7.12
C TYR A 127 7.51 -2.87 -6.57
N GLN A 128 6.56 -1.95 -6.63
CA GLN A 128 5.14 -2.24 -6.42
C GLN A 128 4.58 -2.98 -7.64
N ILE A 129 4.00 -4.15 -7.41
CA ILE A 129 3.30 -4.92 -8.46
C ILE A 129 1.80 -4.62 -8.37
N ASP A 130 1.25 -4.05 -9.43
CA ASP A 130 -0.20 -3.90 -9.62
C ASP A 130 -0.72 -5.07 -10.46
N LEU A 131 -1.67 -5.85 -9.90
CA LEU A 131 -2.29 -6.99 -10.59
C LEU A 131 -3.33 -6.55 -11.63
N GLY A 132 -3.63 -5.24 -11.71
CA GLY A 132 -4.70 -4.71 -12.52
C GLY A 132 -6.07 -5.20 -12.03
N ASN A 133 -7.13 -4.67 -12.64
CA ASN A 133 -8.45 -5.28 -12.49
C ASN A 133 -8.57 -6.40 -13.53
N PRO A 134 -8.74 -7.68 -13.14
CA PRO A 134 -8.98 -8.72 -14.12
C PRO A 134 -10.21 -8.36 -14.95
N GLU A 135 -10.10 -8.44 -16.28
CA GLU A 135 -11.26 -8.26 -17.17
C GLU A 135 -12.26 -9.39 -16.91
N TYR A 136 -13.20 -9.16 -15.98
CA TYR A 136 -14.29 -10.07 -15.74
C TYR A 136 -15.27 -9.99 -16.92
N ARG A 137 -15.26 -11.01 -17.76
CA ARG A 137 -16.29 -11.19 -18.79
C ARG A 137 -17.40 -12.02 -18.18
N GLU A 138 -18.53 -11.38 -17.90
CA GLU A 138 -19.72 -12.09 -17.47
C GLU A 138 -20.15 -13.08 -18.57
N VAL A 139 -20.32 -14.34 -18.18
CA VAL A 139 -20.86 -15.37 -19.07
C VAL A 139 -22.36 -15.10 -19.22
N THR A 140 -22.74 -14.30 -20.22
CA THR A 140 -24.12 -13.82 -20.44
C THR A 140 -25.07 -14.91 -20.95
N SER A 141 -24.55 -16.06 -21.37
CA SER A 141 -25.34 -17.21 -21.74
C SER A 141 -24.63 -18.49 -21.30
N ARG A 142 -25.18 -19.12 -20.26
CA ARG A 142 -24.89 -20.53 -20.00
C ARG A 142 -25.62 -21.32 -21.09
N SER A 143 -24.90 -22.14 -21.83
CA SER A 143 -25.56 -23.10 -22.71
C SER A 143 -26.43 -23.98 -21.83
N ALA A 144 -27.75 -23.90 -22.02
CA ALA A 144 -28.73 -24.60 -21.21
C ALA A 144 -28.35 -26.07 -21.07
N GLU A 145 -28.38 -26.55 -19.82
CA GLU A 145 -28.32 -27.94 -19.38
C GLU A 145 -27.91 -28.93 -20.47
N VAL A 146 -26.63 -29.34 -20.49
CA VAL A 146 -26.34 -30.68 -20.97
C VAL A 146 -26.88 -31.59 -19.87
N PRO A 147 -27.95 -32.37 -20.10
CA PRO A 147 -28.48 -33.25 -19.08
C PRO A 147 -27.36 -34.18 -18.66
N GLY A 148 -27.07 -34.21 -17.35
CA GLY A 148 -26.06 -35.09 -16.77
C GLY A 148 -26.35 -36.53 -17.19
N GLY A 149 -25.65 -36.98 -18.23
CA GLY A 149 -25.70 -38.38 -18.63
C GLY A 149 -25.13 -39.23 -17.50
N PRO A 150 -25.45 -40.53 -17.43
CA PRO A 150 -24.93 -41.43 -16.40
C PRO A 150 -23.39 -41.54 -16.36
N SER A 151 -22.71 -40.97 -17.36
CA SER A 151 -21.26 -40.91 -17.51
C SER A 151 -20.66 -39.52 -17.30
N GLN A 152 -21.39 -38.57 -16.72
CA GLN A 152 -20.90 -37.23 -16.37
C GLN A 152 -20.91 -37.03 -14.84
N PRO A 153 -20.00 -36.20 -14.29
CA PRO A 153 -20.04 -35.81 -12.88
C PRO A 153 -21.38 -35.18 -12.50
N ASN A 154 -21.87 -35.50 -11.32
CA ASN A 154 -23.11 -34.98 -10.73
C ASN A 154 -22.89 -33.59 -10.08
N ASP A 155 -22.26 -32.67 -10.82
CA ASP A 155 -22.01 -31.29 -10.40
C ASP A 155 -22.92 -30.36 -11.21
N GLU A 156 -23.72 -29.53 -10.53
CA GLU A 156 -24.66 -28.57 -11.12
C GLU A 156 -23.98 -27.61 -12.11
N TYR A 157 -22.72 -27.25 -11.84
CA TYR A 157 -21.94 -26.34 -12.69
C TYR A 157 -21.01 -27.07 -13.65
N PHE A 158 -21.12 -28.40 -13.79
CA PHE A 158 -20.23 -29.16 -14.68
C PHE A 158 -20.28 -28.66 -16.14
N GLY A 159 -21.44 -28.17 -16.58
CA GLY A 159 -21.61 -27.55 -17.90
C GLY A 159 -20.77 -26.28 -18.13
N ASP A 160 -20.43 -25.55 -17.05
CA ASP A 160 -19.61 -24.34 -17.11
C ASP A 160 -18.10 -24.65 -17.05
N GLN A 161 -17.72 -25.88 -16.70
CA GLN A 161 -16.33 -26.31 -16.52
C GLN A 161 -15.69 -26.71 -17.86
N TRP A 162 -15.52 -25.74 -18.75
CA TRP A 162 -14.97 -25.94 -20.10
C TRP A 162 -13.65 -26.71 -20.12
N ALA A 163 -12.79 -26.52 -19.12
CA ALA A 163 -11.49 -27.19 -19.02
C ALA A 163 -11.60 -28.71 -18.83
N LEU A 164 -12.75 -29.19 -18.33
CA LEU A 164 -13.01 -30.62 -18.12
C LEU A 164 -13.82 -31.24 -19.26
N ASN A 165 -14.61 -30.43 -19.98
CA ASN A 165 -15.46 -30.86 -21.08
C ASN A 165 -15.62 -29.72 -22.11
N ASN A 166 -14.70 -29.65 -23.07
CA ASN A 166 -14.66 -28.65 -24.13
C ASN A 166 -15.27 -29.22 -25.43
N GLN A 167 -16.53 -28.89 -25.67
CA GLN A 167 -17.28 -29.20 -26.89
C GLN A 167 -17.16 -28.09 -27.94
N GLY A 168 -16.31 -27.08 -27.71
CA GLY A 168 -16.22 -25.88 -28.54
C GLY A 168 -17.26 -24.82 -28.17
N GLN A 169 -17.84 -24.91 -26.97
CA GLN A 169 -18.73 -23.88 -26.43
C GLN A 169 -18.04 -22.51 -26.46
N ASN A 170 -18.82 -21.46 -26.71
CA ASN A 170 -18.36 -20.07 -26.77
C ASN A 170 -17.31 -19.77 -27.87
N GLY A 171 -17.28 -20.58 -28.94
CA GLY A 171 -16.40 -20.36 -30.09
C GLY A 171 -14.97 -20.90 -29.90
N GLY A 172 -14.74 -21.69 -28.85
CA GLY A 172 -13.46 -22.37 -28.61
C GLY A 172 -13.21 -23.56 -29.54
N LYS A 173 -11.97 -24.06 -29.57
CA LYS A 173 -11.63 -25.30 -30.27
C LYS A 173 -12.11 -26.50 -29.45
N ALA A 174 -13.10 -27.23 -29.96
CA ALA A 174 -13.56 -28.48 -29.36
C ALA A 174 -12.38 -29.46 -29.17
N LYS A 175 -12.40 -30.24 -28.08
CA LYS A 175 -11.33 -31.18 -27.68
C LYS A 175 -9.98 -30.54 -27.37
N ALA A 176 -9.93 -29.22 -27.16
CA ALA A 176 -8.81 -28.57 -26.49
C ALA A 176 -8.98 -28.65 -24.95
N ASP A 177 -9.21 -29.86 -24.46
CA ASP A 177 -9.32 -30.21 -23.04
C ASP A 177 -8.47 -31.47 -22.78
N ILE A 178 -8.44 -31.91 -21.52
CA ILE A 178 -7.72 -33.12 -21.09
C ILE A 178 -8.57 -34.41 -21.21
N ASP A 179 -9.71 -34.38 -21.90
CA ASP A 179 -10.66 -35.51 -22.04
C ASP A 179 -11.10 -36.10 -20.68
N ALA A 180 -11.26 -35.26 -19.64
CA ALA A 180 -11.52 -35.68 -18.26
C ALA A 180 -12.74 -36.60 -18.12
N VAL A 181 -13.84 -36.29 -18.82
CA VAL A 181 -15.06 -37.13 -18.84
C VAL A 181 -14.78 -38.55 -19.34
N ARG A 182 -13.93 -38.69 -20.37
CA ARG A 182 -13.58 -40.01 -20.91
C ARG A 182 -12.79 -40.81 -19.87
N ALA A 183 -11.85 -40.17 -19.18
CA ALA A 183 -11.09 -40.83 -18.11
C ALA A 183 -12.01 -41.29 -16.96
N TRP A 184 -12.95 -40.43 -16.54
CA TRP A 184 -13.92 -40.75 -15.50
C TRP A 184 -14.78 -41.97 -15.82
N SER A 185 -15.16 -42.15 -17.10
CA SER A 185 -15.98 -43.29 -17.53
C SER A 185 -15.27 -44.66 -17.50
N LYS A 186 -13.98 -44.72 -17.10
CA LYS A 186 -13.16 -45.94 -17.07
C LYS A 186 -12.99 -46.55 -15.68
N THR A 187 -13.54 -45.93 -14.64
CA THR A 187 -13.55 -46.41 -13.25
C THR A 187 -14.92 -46.89 -12.87
#